data_AF-A0A925A6Y4-F1
#
_entry.id   AF-A0A925A6Y4-F1
#
_cell.length_a   1.000
_cell.length_b   1.000
_cell.length_c   1.000
_cell.angle_alpha   90.00
_cell.angle_beta   90.00
_cell.angle_gamma   90.00
#
_symmetry.space_group_name_H-M   'P 1'
#
loop_
_entity.id
_entity.type
_entity.pdbx_description
1 polymer ?
#
loop_
_entity_poly.entity_id
_entity_poly.type
_entity_poly.pdbx_seq_one_letter_code
_entity_poly.pdbx_strand_id
1 'polypeptide(L)'
;MSTLDSRGFRLGFATFVLFTGIAGDFWRNSFSWYGYGVFVVVIAAISIVVLVRNRARFRVGSLPYPLLAFIVLAFLSIAWSFYPGFTALGAVVLLLTTASAVSIAVTVTWPDLLIVLGWVFRLVLGLSFLFEFIVSAIIRHPIYPVWVTPESNPAKL
;
A
#
# COMPACT_ATOMS: atom_id res chain seq x y z
N MET A 1 22.24 7.25 17.63
CA MET A 1 21.21 6.22 17.38
C MET A 1 20.49 6.59 16.08
N SER A 2 20.60 5.77 15.03
CA SER A 2 19.97 6.07 13.74
C SER A 2 18.45 6.09 13.94
N THR A 3 17.78 7.18 13.56
CA THR A 3 16.34 7.40 13.77
C THR A 3 15.46 6.25 13.23
N LEU A 4 15.96 5.51 12.24
CA LEU A 4 15.32 4.35 11.63
C LEU A 4 15.24 3.10 12.54
N ASP A 5 16.06 3.03 13.59
CA ASP A 5 16.07 1.87 14.50
C ASP A 5 15.11 2.04 15.68
N SER A 6 14.60 3.26 15.88
CA SER A 6 13.67 3.56 16.96
C SER A 6 12.40 2.70 16.81
N ARG A 7 11.91 2.17 17.94
CA ARG A 7 10.67 1.37 17.94
C ARG A 7 9.51 2.18 17.38
N GLY A 8 9.42 3.46 17.75
CA GLY A 8 8.39 4.37 17.24
C GLY A 8 8.42 4.52 15.72
N PHE A 9 9.60 4.69 15.11
CA PHE A 9 9.72 4.76 13.65
C PHE A 9 9.25 3.46 13.00
N ARG A 10 9.70 2.30 13.47
CA ARG A 10 9.36 1.00 12.87
C ARG A 10 7.86 0.72 12.91
N LEU A 11 7.22 0.98 14.05
CA LEU A 11 5.77 0.79 14.20
C LEU A 11 4.97 1.83 13.42
N GLY A 12 5.41 3.09 13.40
CA GLY A 12 4.78 4.14 12.60
C GLY A 12 4.86 3.85 11.11
N PHE A 13 6.04 3.43 10.63
CA PHE A 13 6.25 3.03 9.25
C PHE A 13 5.38 1.81 8.88
N ALA A 14 5.38 0.75 9.70
CA ALA A 14 4.54 -0.42 9.47
C ALA A 14 3.04 -0.06 9.43
N THR A 15 2.58 0.80 10.34
CA THR A 15 1.21 1.34 10.33
C THR A 15 0.92 2.03 9.00
N PHE A 16 1.82 2.90 8.54
CA PHE A 16 1.63 3.66 7.31
C PHE A 16 1.60 2.77 6.05
N VAL A 17 2.51 1.80 5.96
CA VAL A 17 2.55 0.83 4.85
C VAL A 17 1.29 -0.02 4.83
N LEU A 18 0.90 -0.60 5.97
CA LEU A 18 -0.29 -1.45 6.06
C LEU A 18 -1.58 -0.67 5.82
N PHE A 19 -1.69 0.55 6.37
CA PHE A 19 -2.81 1.44 6.09
C PHE A 19 -2.90 1.76 4.60
N THR A 20 -1.78 2.07 3.94
CA THR A 20 -1.77 2.35 2.51
C THR A 20 -2.14 1.14 1.66
N GLY A 21 -1.69 -0.05 2.04
CA GLY A 21 -2.04 -1.30 1.35
C GLY A 21 -3.51 -1.70 1.54
N ILE A 22 -4.07 -1.53 2.74
CA ILE A 22 -5.45 -1.93 3.07
C ILE A 22 -6.47 -0.87 2.63
N ALA A 23 -6.16 0.41 2.82
CA ALA A 23 -7.01 1.54 2.46
C ALA A 23 -6.50 2.27 1.22
N GLY A 24 -6.04 1.53 0.20
CA GLY A 24 -5.56 2.11 -1.06
C GLY A 24 -6.63 2.96 -1.76
N ASP A 25 -7.90 2.59 -1.63
CA ASP A 25 -9.03 3.37 -2.17
C ASP A 25 -9.17 4.73 -1.53
N PHE A 26 -8.85 4.90 -0.25
CA PHE A 26 -8.86 6.22 0.38
C PHE A 26 -7.86 7.17 -0.30
N TRP A 27 -6.63 6.70 -0.51
CA TRP A 27 -5.56 7.49 -1.14
C TRP A 27 -5.85 7.81 -2.58
N ARG A 28 -6.34 6.80 -3.31
CA ARG A 28 -6.86 7.02 -4.65
C ARG A 28 -7.93 8.07 -4.51
N ASN A 29 -9.11 7.79 -3.92
CA ASN A 29 -10.34 8.63 -3.92
C ASN A 29 -10.17 10.06 -3.43
N SER A 30 -9.11 10.32 -2.66
CA SER A 30 -8.76 11.67 -2.20
C SER A 30 -7.74 12.39 -3.10
N PHE A 31 -6.76 11.69 -3.70
CA PHE A 31 -5.59 12.31 -4.34
C PHE A 31 -5.31 11.85 -5.77
N SER A 32 -6.22 11.11 -6.40
CA SER A 32 -6.06 10.45 -7.69
C SER A 32 -5.01 9.33 -7.71
N TRP A 33 -4.90 8.67 -8.87
CA TRP A 33 -3.87 7.69 -9.13
C TRP A 33 -2.45 8.24 -8.99
N TYR A 34 -2.23 9.51 -9.35
CA TYR A 34 -0.91 10.13 -9.25
C TYR A 34 -0.50 10.37 -7.80
N GLY A 35 -1.42 10.88 -6.97
CA GLY A 35 -1.17 11.08 -5.55
C GLY A 35 -0.90 9.75 -4.83
N TYR A 36 -1.69 8.72 -5.13
CA TYR A 36 -1.42 7.37 -4.64
C TYR A 36 -0.04 6.86 -5.06
N GLY A 37 0.34 7.07 -6.32
CA GLY A 37 1.67 6.71 -6.84
C GLY A 37 2.82 7.36 -6.06
N VAL A 38 2.68 8.63 -5.66
CA VAL A 38 3.68 9.31 -4.82
C VAL A 38 3.85 8.60 -3.48
N PHE A 39 2.76 8.24 -2.79
CA PHE A 39 2.84 7.51 -1.52
C PHE A 39 3.50 6.13 -1.69
N VAL A 40 3.17 5.41 -2.76
CA VAL A 40 3.80 4.12 -3.09
C VAL A 40 5.30 4.28 -3.30
N VAL A 41 5.75 5.30 -4.03
CA VAL A 41 7.17 5.56 -4.28
C VAL A 41 7.91 5.93 -2.99
N VAL A 42 7.32 6.76 -2.13
CA VAL A 42 7.90 7.14 -0.84
C VAL A 42 8.03 5.92 0.07
N ILE A 43 6.97 5.11 0.18
CA ILE A 43 7.00 3.84 0.93
C ILE A 43 8.10 2.94 0.41
N ALA A 44 8.16 2.73 -0.92
CA ALA A 44 9.17 1.90 -1.54
C ALA A 44 10.59 2.38 -1.26
N ALA A 45 10.84 3.69 -1.36
CA ALA A 45 12.15 4.27 -1.08
C ALA A 45 12.58 4.01 0.38
N ILE A 46 11.68 4.23 1.34
CA ILE A 46 11.97 3.96 2.76
C ILE A 46 12.18 2.46 3.00
N SER A 47 11.34 1.59 2.42
CA SER A 47 11.47 0.13 2.48
C SER A 47 12.84 -0.33 1.99
N ILE A 48 13.29 0.19 0.84
CA ILE A 48 14.60 -0.13 0.27
C ILE A 48 15.72 0.33 1.21
N VAL A 49 15.65 1.56 1.75
CA VAL A 49 16.65 2.06 2.72
C VAL A 49 16.71 1.16 3.96
N VAL A 50 15.55 0.74 4.49
CA VAL A 50 15.45 -0.17 5.63
C VAL A 50 16.09 -1.53 5.32
N LEU A 51 15.79 -2.10 4.16
CA LEU A 51 16.35 -3.39 3.73
C LEU A 51 17.86 -3.32 3.51
N VAL A 52 18.36 -2.26 2.86
CA VAL A 52 19.80 -2.07 2.63
C VAL A 52 20.55 -1.96 3.97
N ARG A 53 20.01 -1.22 4.94
CA ARG A 53 20.60 -1.11 6.28
C ARG A 53 20.53 -2.42 7.07
N ASN A 54 19.51 -3.23 6.84
CA ASN A 54 19.31 -4.52 7.51
C ASN A 54 19.70 -5.72 6.64
N ARG A 55 20.54 -5.53 5.61
CA ARG A 55 20.93 -6.58 4.64
C ARG A 55 21.50 -7.85 5.26
N ALA A 56 22.09 -7.77 6.46
CA ALA A 56 22.62 -8.92 7.16
C ALA A 56 21.52 -9.82 7.76
N ARG A 57 20.33 -9.25 8.01
CA ARG A 57 19.18 -9.92 8.64
C ARG A 57 18.24 -10.58 7.64
N PHE A 58 18.44 -10.35 6.35
CA PHE A 58 17.57 -10.86 5.30
C PHE A 58 18.37 -11.40 4.12
N ARG A 59 17.88 -12.50 3.54
CA ARG A 59 18.40 -13.09 2.31
C ARG A 59 17.24 -13.36 1.38
N VAL A 60 17.39 -13.00 0.10
CA VAL A 60 16.35 -13.25 -0.92
C VAL A 60 15.99 -14.73 -1.02
N GLY A 61 16.98 -15.63 -0.85
CA GLY A 61 16.75 -17.08 -0.81
C GLY A 61 15.95 -17.59 0.39
N SER A 62 15.68 -16.77 1.40
CA SER A 62 14.81 -17.11 2.53
C SER A 62 13.33 -16.78 2.27
N LEU A 63 13.01 -16.14 1.13
CA LEU A 63 11.63 -15.89 0.74
C LEU A 63 10.95 -17.20 0.30
N PRO A 64 9.62 -17.32 0.48
CA PRO A 64 8.89 -18.48 -0.01
C PRO A 64 9.08 -18.67 -1.52
N TYR A 65 9.47 -19.88 -1.95
CA TYR A 65 9.66 -20.19 -3.37
C TYR A 65 8.44 -19.84 -4.25
N PRO A 66 7.18 -20.05 -3.82
CA PRO A 66 6.02 -19.64 -4.61
C PRO A 66 5.97 -18.13 -4.88
N LEU A 67 6.39 -17.29 -3.92
CA LEU A 67 6.45 -15.84 -4.09
C LEU A 67 7.48 -15.46 -5.15
N LEU A 68 8.68 -16.05 -5.08
CA LEU A 68 9.73 -15.81 -6.07
C LEU A 68 9.30 -16.27 -7.47
N ALA A 69 8.69 -17.45 -7.56
CA ALA A 69 8.16 -17.98 -8.82
C ALA A 69 7.07 -17.07 -9.39
N PHE A 70 6.17 -16.56 -8.55
CA PHE A 70 5.12 -15.64 -8.98
C PHE A 70 5.67 -14.30 -9.47
N ILE A 71 6.67 -13.73 -8.78
CA ILE A 71 7.34 -12.50 -9.22
C ILE A 71 7.98 -12.72 -10.59
N VAL A 72 8.73 -13.81 -10.77
CA VAL A 72 9.35 -14.13 -12.07
C VAL A 72 8.27 -14.30 -13.15
N LEU A 73 7.21 -15.03 -12.86
CA LEU A 73 6.09 -15.23 -13.79
C LEU A 73 5.42 -13.91 -14.16
N ALA A 74 5.24 -13.00 -13.21
CA ALA A 74 4.66 -11.68 -13.44
C ALA A 74 5.53 -10.86 -14.42
N PHE A 75 6.86 -10.91 -14.30
CA PHE A 75 7.76 -10.25 -15.26
C PHE A 75 7.76 -10.94 -16.63
N LEU A 76 7.76 -12.27 -16.66
CA LEU A 76 7.66 -13.01 -17.93
C LEU A 76 6.37 -12.68 -18.68
N SER A 77 5.27 -12.46 -17.94
CA SER A 77 3.96 -12.15 -18.53
C SER A 77 3.92 -10.88 -19.37
N ILE A 78 4.89 -9.99 -19.22
CA ILE A 78 5.04 -8.81 -20.08
C ILE A 78 5.22 -9.21 -21.55
N ALA A 79 5.90 -10.34 -21.83
CA ALA A 79 6.22 -10.78 -23.18
C ALA A 79 5.00 -11.19 -24.02
N TRP A 80 3.91 -11.64 -23.36
CA TRP A 80 2.66 -12.03 -24.03
C TRP A 80 1.47 -11.17 -23.60
N SER A 81 1.71 -10.02 -22.97
CA SER A 81 0.64 -9.13 -22.54
C SER A 81 0.10 -8.29 -23.71
N PHE A 82 -1.22 -8.14 -23.76
CA PHE A 82 -1.90 -7.19 -24.66
C PHE A 82 -1.67 -5.73 -24.24
N TYR A 83 -1.31 -5.48 -22.98
CA TYR A 83 -0.99 -4.15 -22.43
C TYR A 83 0.39 -4.13 -21.76
N PRO A 84 1.50 -4.26 -22.50
CA PRO A 84 2.84 -4.46 -21.92
C PRO A 84 3.24 -3.38 -20.91
N GLY A 85 2.92 -2.11 -21.19
CA GLY A 85 3.23 -1.00 -20.30
C GLY A 85 2.53 -1.10 -18.94
N PHE A 86 1.23 -1.38 -18.93
CA PHE A 86 0.48 -1.54 -17.68
C PHE A 86 0.86 -2.83 -16.93
N THR A 87 1.16 -3.91 -17.66
CA THR A 87 1.67 -5.15 -17.04
C THR A 87 3.03 -4.92 -16.40
N ALA A 88 3.94 -4.20 -17.06
CA ALA A 88 5.24 -3.84 -16.49
C ALA A 88 5.08 -2.99 -15.21
N LEU A 89 4.20 -1.98 -15.23
CA LEU A 89 3.88 -1.20 -14.04
C LEU A 89 3.34 -2.07 -12.90
N GLY A 90 2.43 -2.99 -13.19
CA GLY A 90 1.91 -3.95 -12.20
C GLY A 90 3.00 -4.84 -11.61
N ALA A 91 3.89 -5.37 -12.45
CA ALA A 91 5.02 -6.20 -12.01
C ALA A 91 6.01 -5.42 -11.13
N VAL A 92 6.27 -4.15 -11.45
CA VAL A 92 7.08 -3.25 -10.60
C VAL A 92 6.38 -2.99 -9.26
N VAL A 93 5.09 -2.66 -9.27
CA VAL A 93 4.32 -2.42 -8.04
C VAL A 93 4.29 -3.67 -7.16
N LEU A 94 4.19 -4.87 -7.74
CA LEU A 94 4.32 -6.14 -7.02
C LEU A 94 5.68 -6.27 -6.31
N LEU A 95 6.77 -5.96 -7.00
CA LEU A 95 8.11 -5.96 -6.40
C LEU A 95 8.22 -4.96 -5.24
N LEU A 96 7.74 -3.73 -5.44
CA LEU A 96 7.79 -2.68 -4.41
C LEU A 96 6.94 -3.05 -3.18
N THR A 97 5.79 -3.67 -3.41
CA THR A 97 4.91 -4.19 -2.35
C THR A 97 5.62 -5.30 -1.58
N THR A 98 6.25 -6.24 -2.30
CA THR A 98 7.03 -7.32 -1.70
C THR A 98 8.18 -6.76 -0.85
N ALA A 99 8.97 -5.82 -1.39
CA ALA A 99 10.05 -5.17 -0.66
C ALA A 99 9.54 -4.47 0.60
N SER A 100 8.37 -3.83 0.54
CA SER A 100 7.76 -3.17 1.68
C SER A 100 7.31 -4.17 2.75
N ALA A 101 6.67 -5.28 2.37
CA ALA A 101 6.30 -6.35 3.30
C ALA A 101 7.54 -6.98 3.97
N VAL A 102 8.59 -7.26 3.20
CA VAL A 102 9.85 -7.81 3.72
C VAL A 102 10.52 -6.82 4.69
N SER A 103 10.49 -5.52 4.38
CA SER A 103 11.07 -4.50 5.27
C SER A 103 10.41 -4.50 6.65
N ILE A 104 9.08 -4.69 6.71
CA ILE A 104 8.32 -4.85 7.96
C ILE A 104 8.72 -6.15 8.64
N ALA A 105 8.71 -7.27 7.91
CA ALA A 105 9.02 -8.59 8.47
C ALA A 105 10.41 -8.68 9.11
N VAL A 106 11.38 -7.93 8.59
CA VAL A 106 12.77 -7.90 9.11
C VAL A 106 12.92 -6.97 10.32
N THR A 107 12.05 -5.98 10.47
CA THR A 107 12.21 -4.91 11.49
C THR A 107 11.20 -4.97 12.62
N VAL A 108 10.03 -5.56 12.40
CA VAL A 108 8.89 -5.62 13.32
C VAL A 108 8.67 -7.05 13.79
N THR A 109 8.47 -7.23 15.09
CA THR A 109 8.20 -8.56 15.68
C THR A 109 6.78 -9.00 15.35
N TRP A 110 6.52 -10.31 15.41
CA TRP A 110 5.17 -10.84 15.16
C TRP A 110 4.09 -10.24 16.08
N PRO A 111 4.28 -10.12 17.41
CA PRO A 111 3.28 -9.48 18.27
C PRO A 111 3.06 -8.00 17.94
N ASP A 112 4.13 -7.25 17.67
CA ASP A 112 4.03 -5.84 17.28
C ASP A 112 3.27 -5.70 15.94
N LEU A 113 3.49 -6.61 14.99
CA LEU A 113 2.78 -6.62 13.71
C LEU A 113 1.27 -6.81 13.91
N LEU A 114 0.85 -7.74 14.77
CA LEU A 114 -0.56 -7.97 15.09
C LEU A 114 -1.18 -6.75 15.78
N ILE A 115 -0.44 -6.09 16.67
CA ILE A 115 -0.88 -4.84 17.32
C ILE A 115 -1.08 -3.74 16.28
N VAL A 116 -0.09 -3.53 15.41
CA VAL A 116 -0.15 -2.54 14.33
C VAL A 116 -1.33 -2.84 13.41
N LEU A 117 -1.53 -4.09 13.02
CA LEU A 117 -2.64 -4.49 12.16
C LEU A 117 -3.99 -4.19 12.82
N GLY A 118 -4.14 -4.49 14.12
CA GLY A 118 -5.32 -4.14 14.88
C GLY A 118 -5.57 -2.63 14.93
N TRP A 119 -4.53 -1.83 15.10
CA TRP A 119 -4.62 -0.36 15.02
C TRP A 119 -5.02 0.13 13.63
N VAL A 120 -4.42 -0.43 12.57
CA VAL A 120 -4.75 -0.06 11.19
C VAL A 120 -6.22 -0.36 10.89
N PHE A 121 -6.73 -1.54 11.26
CA PHE A 121 -8.15 -1.84 11.05
C PHE A 121 -9.07 -0.89 11.83
N ARG A 122 -8.73 -0.54 13.07
CA ARG A 122 -9.50 0.46 13.85
C ARG A 122 -9.46 1.84 13.19
N LEU A 123 -8.31 2.24 12.66
CA LEU A 123 -8.17 3.51 11.94
C LEU A 123 -8.99 3.52 10.66
N VAL A 124 -8.89 2.47 9.84
CA VAL A 124 -9.66 2.37 8.58
C VAL A 124 -11.16 2.37 8.88
N LEU A 125 -11.64 1.51 9.78
CA LEU A 125 -13.06 1.45 10.14
C LEU A 125 -13.54 2.74 10.80
N GLY A 126 -12.75 3.31 11.71
CA GLY A 126 -13.08 4.56 12.40
C GLY A 126 -13.18 5.74 11.43
N LEU A 127 -12.24 5.86 10.50
CA LEU A 127 -12.28 6.88 9.45
C LEU A 127 -13.45 6.66 8.49
N SER A 128 -13.74 5.41 8.12
CA SER A 128 -14.89 5.09 7.27
C SER A 128 -16.22 5.44 7.96
N PHE A 129 -16.40 5.10 9.23
CA PHE A 129 -17.61 5.47 9.97
C PHE A 129 -17.71 6.97 10.19
N LEU A 130 -16.59 7.65 10.47
CA LEU A 130 -16.59 9.10 10.58
C LEU A 130 -16.98 9.77 9.26
N PHE A 131 -16.40 9.30 8.15
CA PHE A 131 -16.75 9.77 6.81
C PHE A 131 -18.23 9.54 6.52
N GLU A 132 -18.72 8.31 6.73
CA GLU A 132 -20.13 7.95 6.53
C GLU A 132 -21.06 8.80 7.39
N PHE A 133 -20.69 9.04 8.65
CA PHE A 133 -21.46 9.89 9.55
C PHE A 133 -21.51 11.33 9.04
N ILE A 134 -20.39 11.90 8.60
CA ILE A 134 -20.35 13.26 8.04
C ILE A 134 -21.20 13.33 6.77
N VAL A 135 -21.06 12.35 5.87
CA VAL A 135 -21.85 12.28 4.63
C VAL A 135 -23.33 12.20 4.95
N SER A 136 -23.72 11.26 5.81
CA SER A 136 -25.11 11.00 6.13
C SER A 136 -25.75 12.08 7.01
N ALA A 137 -25.02 12.76 7.89
CA ALA A 137 -25.57 13.78 8.77
C ALA A 137 -25.61 15.17 8.13
N ILE A 138 -24.54 15.55 7.41
CA ILE A 138 -24.31 16.91 6.91
C ILE A 138 -24.49 17.01 5.40
N ILE A 139 -23.85 16.13 4.62
CA ILE A 139 -23.71 16.30 3.16
C ILE A 139 -24.94 15.78 2.39
N ARG A 140 -25.58 14.71 2.88
CA ARG A 140 -26.85 14.14 2.39
C ARG A 140 -26.88 13.72 0.92
N HIS A 141 -25.73 13.63 0.25
CA HIS A 141 -25.59 13.09 -1.10
C HIS A 141 -24.29 12.28 -1.25
N PRO A 142 -24.18 11.37 -2.25
CA PRO A 142 -22.96 10.64 -2.53
C PRO A 142 -21.77 11.57 -2.82
N ILE A 143 -20.58 11.16 -2.40
CA ILE A 143 -19.32 11.84 -2.73
C ILE A 143 -18.57 11.01 -3.76
N TYR A 144 -18.25 11.63 -4.88
CA TYR A 144 -17.43 11.03 -5.92
C TYR A 144 -15.94 11.25 -5.64
N PRO A 145 -15.05 10.40 -6.18
CA PRO A 145 -13.61 10.64 -6.13
C PRO A 145 -13.27 12.04 -6.66
N VAL A 146 -12.29 12.72 -6.04
CA VAL A 146 -11.99 14.15 -6.29
C VAL A 146 -11.68 14.49 -7.76
N TRP A 147 -11.24 13.52 -8.55
CA TRP A 147 -10.90 13.70 -9.98
C TRP A 147 -11.92 13.07 -10.94
N VAL A 148 -13.05 12.55 -10.43
CA VAL A 148 -14.14 12.04 -11.26
C VAL A 148 -15.24 13.09 -11.31
N THR A 149 -15.66 13.47 -12.51
CA THR A 149 -16.81 14.36 -12.68
C THR A 149 -18.06 13.50 -12.90
N PRO A 150 -19.14 13.69 -12.13
CA PRO A 150 -20.40 12.99 -12.37
C PRO A 150 -20.91 13.31 -13.78
N GLU A 151 -21.29 12.28 -14.54
CA GLU A 151 -21.88 12.47 -15.86
C GLU A 151 -23.26 13.12 -15.71
N SER A 152 -23.53 14.18 -16.48
CA SER A 152 -24.66 15.09 -16.21
C SER A 152 -26.04 14.54 -16.61
N ASN A 153 -26.17 13.26 -17.00
CA ASN A 153 -27.42 12.70 -17.49
C ASN A 153 -27.78 11.35 -16.84
N PRO A 154 -28.68 11.32 -15.84
CA PRO A 154 -29.10 10.08 -15.16
C PRO A 154 -30.02 9.17 -16.00
N ALA A 155 -30.40 9.55 -17.23
CA ALA A 155 -31.41 8.83 -18.04
C ALA A 155 -30.85 7.81 -19.04
N LYS A 156 -29.59 7.37 -18.90
CA LYS A 156 -28.97 6.34 -19.76
C LYS A 156 -28.54 5.09 -18.98
N LEU A 157 -29.42 4.61 -18.10
CA LEU A 157 -29.39 3.24 -17.57
C LEU A 157 -30.58 2.46 -18.09
#